data_AF-O50030-F1
#
_entry.id   AF-O50030-F1
#
_cell.length_a   1.000
_cell.length_b   1.000
_cell.length_c   1.000
_cell.angle_alpha   90.00
_cell.angle_beta   90.00
_cell.angle_gamma   90.00
#
_symmetry.space_group_name_H-M   'P 1'
#
loop_
_entity.id
_entity.type
_entity.pdbx_description
1 polymer ?
#
loop_
_entity_poly.entity_id
_entity_poly.type
_entity_poly.pdbx_seq_one_letter_code
_entity_poly.pdbx_strand_id
1 'polypeptide(L)' 'MRGILADWLVEVHLKFKLVPETLYLVVNLIDRYLAKKEVTRSKLQLVGVTALFIATKY' A
#
# COMPACT_ATOMS: atom_id res chain seq x y z
N MET A 1 13.53 1.19 -4.44
CA MET A 1 12.71 0.13 -3.83
C MET A 1 11.29 0.59 -3.47
N ARG A 2 11.08 1.80 -2.93
CA ARG A 2 9.74 2.37 -2.71
C ARG A 2 8.93 2.54 -4.01
N GLY A 3 9.60 2.89 -5.13
CA GLY A 3 8.98 3.03 -6.46
C GLY A 3 8.26 1.77 -6.94
N ILE A 4 8.94 0.61 -6.96
CA ILE A 4 8.34 -0.64 -7.47
C ILE A 4 7.06 -1.04 -6.71
N LEU A 5 7.03 -0.87 -5.38
CA LEU A 5 5.82 -1.15 -4.59
C LEU A 5 4.73 -0.11 -4.86
N ALA A 6 5.09 1.17 -4.99
CA ALA A 6 4.16 2.24 -5.27
C ALA A 6 3.54 2.11 -6.67
N ASP A 7 4.35 1.84 -7.70
CA ASP A 7 3.90 1.61 -9.07
C ASP A 7 2.91 0.44 -9.11
N TRP A 8 3.26 -0.66 -8.46
CA TRP A 8 2.37 -1.82 -8.34
C TRP A 8 1.06 -1.50 -7.59
N LEU A 9 1.10 -0.73 -6.51
CA LEU A 9 -0.10 -0.31 -5.78
C LEU A 9 -1.00 0.59 -6.62
N VAL A 10 -0.42 1.46 -7.45
CA VAL A 10 -1.16 2.31 -8.40
C VAL A 10 -1.87 1.45 -9.45
N GLU A 11 -1.18 0.46 -10.03
CA GLU A 11 -1.81 -0.49 -10.98
C GLU A 11 -3.00 -1.22 -10.35
N VAL A 12 -2.84 -1.72 -9.13
CA VAL A 12 -3.91 -2.42 -8.40
C VAL A 12 -5.08 -1.47 -8.10
N HIS A 13 -4.78 -0.26 -7.61
CA HIS A 13 -5.77 0.77 -7.33
C HIS A 13 -6.61 1.12 -8.57
N LEU A 14 -5.96 1.31 -9.72
CA LEU A 14 -6.61 1.60 -11.00
C LEU A 14 -7.44 0.41 -11.49
N LYS A 15 -6.94 -0.82 -11.35
CA LYS A 15 -7.66 -2.04 -11.74
C LYS A 15 -8.97 -2.21 -10.99
N PHE A 16 -9.00 -1.84 -9.71
CA PHE A 16 -10.20 -1.89 -8.89
C PHE A 16 -11.07 -0.63 -8.95
N LYS A 17 -10.64 0.40 -9.71
CA LYS A 17 -11.35 1.69 -9.85
C LYS A 17 -11.70 2.33 -8.49
N LEU A 18 -10.77 2.23 -7.54
CA LEU A 18 -10.92 2.81 -6.21
C LEU A 18 -10.84 4.34 -6.29
N VAL A 19 -11.35 5.02 -5.27
CA VAL A 19 -11.27 6.48 -5.18
C VAL A 19 -9.86 6.93 -4.75
N PRO A 20 -9.32 8.05 -5.26
CA PRO A 20 -7.95 8.50 -4.96
C PRO A 20 -7.60 8.55 -3.46
N GLU A 21 -8.59 8.88 -2.62
CA GLU A 21 -8.53 8.91 -1.16
C GLU A 21 -8.02 7.57 -0.58
N THR A 22 -8.46 6.45 -1.16
CA THR A 22 -8.01 5.12 -0.75
C THR A 22 -6.50 4.98 -0.97
N LEU A 23 -5.96 5.45 -2.10
CA LEU A 23 -4.53 5.34 -2.38
C LEU A 23 -3.69 6.16 -1.40
N TYR A 24 -4.14 7.38 -1.05
CA TYR A 24 -3.47 8.19 -0.04
C TYR A 24 -3.47 7.51 1.33
N LEU A 25 -4.58 6.85 1.69
CA LEU A 25 -4.69 6.10 2.94
C LEU A 25 -3.78 4.88 2.95
N VAL A 26 -3.67 4.14 1.84
CA VAL A 26 -2.71 3.03 1.68
C VAL A 26 -1.29 3.48 1.93
N VAL A 27 -0.85 4.55 1.27
CA VAL A 27 0.51 5.07 1.40
C VAL A 27 0.78 5.49 2.84
N ASN A 28 -0.16 6.18 3.48
CA ASN A 28 -0.04 6.57 4.89
C ASN A 28 0.12 5.37 5.84
N LEU A 29 -0.68 4.31 5.64
CA LEU A 29 -0.62 3.08 6.44
C LEU A 29 0.72 2.36 6.28
N ILE A 30 1.21 2.23 5.05
CA ILE A 30 2.50 1.59 4.75
C ILE A 30 3.63 2.36 5.41
N ASP A 31 3.67 3.69 5.23
CA ASP A 31 4.74 4.53 5.77
C ASP A 31 4.81 4.46 7.29
N ARG A 32 3.65 4.54 7.96
CA ARG A 32 3.56 4.41 9.42
C ARG A 32 4.01 3.04 9.92
N TYR A 33 3.72 1.98 9.17
CA TYR A 33 4.13 0.63 9.55
C TYR A 33 5.64 0.44 9.39
N LEU A 34 6.19 0.86 8.25
CA LEU A 34 7.63 0.76 7.97
C LEU A 34 8.49 1.66 8.87
N ALA A 35 7.94 2.77 9.36
CA ALA A 35 8.61 3.60 10.36
C ALA A 35 8.82 2.89 11.72
N LYS A 36 8.01 1.88 12.04
CA LYS A 36 8.06 1.15 13.32
C LYS A 36 8.64 -0.25 13.20
N LYS A 37 8.59 -0.85 12.01
CA LYS A 37 9.04 -2.22 11.78
C LYS A 37 9.88 -2.29 10.51
N GLU A 38 11.08 -2.84 10.68
CA GLU A 38 11.90 -3.27 9.56
C GLU A 38 11.29 -4.53 8.94
N VAL A 39 11.08 -4.51 7.63
CA VAL A 39 10.39 -5.57 6.89
C VAL A 39 11.29 -6.03 5.75
N THR A 40 11.45 -7.35 5.63
CA THR A 40 12.19 -7.93 4.50
C THR A 40 11.48 -7.65 3.19
N ARG A 41 12.25 -7.49 2.11
CA ARG A 41 11.69 -7.22 0.77
C ARG A 41 10.60 -8.20 0.34
N SER A 42 10.73 -9.48 0.70
CA SER A 42 9.73 -10.53 0.43
C SER A 42 8.36 -10.28 1.07
N LYS A 43 8.31 -9.51 2.16
CA LYS A 43 7.07 -9.20 2.90
C LYS A 43 6.48 -7.83 2.56
N LEU A 44 7.16 -7.01 1.76
CA LEU A 44 6.67 -5.67 1.40
C LEU A 44 5.35 -5.72 0.63
N GLN A 45 5.19 -6.67 -0.31
CA GLN A 45 3.93 -6.84 -1.03
C GLN A 45 2.78 -7.25 -0.10
N LEU A 46 3.04 -8.12 0.89
CA LEU A 46 2.04 -8.49 1.90
C LEU A 46 1.58 -7.27 2.71
N VAL A 47 2.51 -6.41 3.12
CA VAL A 47 2.19 -5.14 3.81
C VAL A 47 1.35 -4.25 2.90
N GLY A 48 1.72 -4.12 1.63
CA GLY A 48 0.99 -3.31 0.64
C GLY A 48 -0.45 -3.79 0.43
N VAL A 49 -0.67 -5.09 0.22
CA VAL A 49 -2.01 -5.69 0.08
C VAL A 49 -2.83 -5.51 1.35
N THR A 50 -2.22 -5.68 2.52
CA THR A 50 -2.91 -5.53 3.80
C THR A 50 -3.33 -4.08 4.03
N ALA A 51 -2.45 -3.13 3.73
CA ALA A 51 -2.76 -1.70 3.79
C ALA A 51 -3.87 -1.30 2.81
N LEU A 52 -3.84 -1.84 1.59
CA LEU A 52 -4.92 -1.65 0.61
C LEU A 52 -6.25 -2.20 1.10
N PHE A 53 -6.28 -3.43 1.62
CA PHE A 53 -7.49 -4.05 2.14
C PHE A 53 -8.08 -3.30 3.35
N ILE A 54 -7.23 -2.71 4.19
CA ILE A 54 -7.68 -1.84 5.28
C ILE A 54 -8.24 -0.54 4.70
N ALA A 55 -7.51 0.10 3.79
CA ALA A 55 -7.89 1.39 3.24
C ALA A 55 -9.20 1.35 2.45
N THR A 56 -9.50 0.25 1.75
CA THR A 56 -10.75 0.11 0.97
C THR A 56 -12.02 0.05 1.82
N LYS A 57 -11.90 -0.08 3.14
CA LYS A 57 -13.04 -0.14 4.07
C LYS A 57 -13.44 1.22 4.63
N TYR A 58 -12.65 2.25 4.34
CA TYR A 58 -12.84 3.64 4.78
C TYR A 58 -12.93 4.54 3.57
#